data_AF-A0A3D1SMW9-F1
#
_entry.id   AF-A0A3D1SMW9-F1
#
_cell.length_a   1.000
_cell.length_b   1.000
_cell.length_c   1.000
_cell.angle_alpha   90.00
_cell.angle_beta   90.00
_cell.angle_gamma   90.00
#
_symmetry.space_group_name_H-M   'P 1'
#
loop_
_entity.id
_entity.type
_entity.pdbx_description
1 polymer ?
#
loop_
_entity_poly.entity_id
_entity_poly.type
_entity_poly.pdbx_seq_one_letter_code
_entity_poly.pdbx_strand_id
1 'polypeptide(L)'
;MHVDAITLAAVADEWRTLLANARIDTIIQPTEHAIAMQCYAPAPQGTGGGQNRWLYLSAHPQMARAHVTARKPARINSDPPPFVMLLRKYLEGARVDA
;
A
#
# COMPACT_ATOMS: atom_id res chain seq x y z
N MET A 1 18.75 -4.21 -6.16
CA MET A 1 17.98 -4.01 -7.40
C MET A 1 17.82 -2.52 -7.59
N HIS A 2 18.30 -1.98 -8.72
CA HIS A 2 18.08 -0.58 -9.03
C HIS A 2 16.64 -0.42 -9.53
N VAL A 3 15.86 0.44 -8.88
CA VAL A 3 14.52 0.82 -9.35
C VAL A 3 14.71 1.98 -10.30
N ASP A 4 14.47 1.75 -11.58
CA ASP A 4 14.49 2.78 -12.61
C ASP A 4 13.07 3.15 -13.07
N ALA A 5 12.97 4.10 -13.99
CA ALA A 5 11.68 4.57 -14.49
C ALA A 5 10.89 3.47 -15.22
N ILE A 6 11.57 2.58 -15.95
CA ILE A 6 10.94 1.48 -16.68
C ILE A 6 10.34 0.47 -15.71
N THR A 7 11.08 0.12 -14.66
CA THR A 7 10.59 -0.75 -13.58
C THR A 7 9.39 -0.13 -12.89
N LEU A 8 9.44 1.18 -12.60
CA LEU A 8 8.34 1.87 -11.94
C LEU A 8 7.09 1.98 -12.82
N ALA A 9 7.25 2.12 -14.14
CA ALA A 9 6.12 2.10 -15.09
C ALA A 9 5.40 0.74 -15.06
N ALA A 10 6.15 -0.37 -15.07
CA ALA A 10 5.56 -1.70 -14.95
C ALA A 10 4.86 -1.92 -13.60
N VAL A 11 5.43 -1.39 -12.51
CA VAL A 11 4.79 -1.42 -11.18
C VAL A 11 3.49 -0.60 -11.16
N ALA A 12 3.46 0.56 -11.83
CA ALA A 12 2.25 1.36 -11.94
C ALA A 12 1.14 0.65 -12.73
N ASP A 13 1.49 -0.06 -13.81
CA ASP A 13 0.56 -0.91 -14.57
C ASP A 13 -0.02 -2.05 -13.71
N GLU A 14 0.85 -2.72 -12.94
CA GLU A 14 0.43 -3.72 -11.97
C GLU A 14 -0.56 -3.13 -10.96
N TRP A 15 -0.26 -1.96 -10.39
CA TRP A 15 -1.10 -1.35 -9.38
C TRP A 15 -2.45 -0.89 -9.91
N ARG A 16 -2.51 -0.36 -11.13
CA ARG A 16 -3.80 -0.05 -11.78
C ARG A 16 -4.68 -1.28 -11.89
N THR A 17 -4.09 -2.45 -12.10
CA THR A 17 -4.83 -3.72 -12.15
C THR A 17 -5.21 -4.22 -10.75
N LEU A 18 -4.30 -4.11 -9.78
CA LEU A 18 -4.47 -4.72 -8.44
C LEU A 18 -5.17 -3.82 -7.42
N LEU A 19 -5.12 -2.51 -7.58
CA LEU A 19 -5.53 -1.53 -6.56
C LEU A 19 -6.60 -0.55 -7.08
N ALA A 20 -7.02 -0.65 -8.35
CA ALA A 20 -8.12 0.17 -8.85
C ALA A 20 -9.38 -0.01 -7.98
N ASN A 21 -9.94 1.11 -7.53
CA ASN A 21 -11.11 1.16 -6.66
C ASN A 21 -10.93 0.39 -5.32
N ALA A 22 -9.69 0.11 -4.92
CA ALA A 22 -9.42 -0.52 -3.64
C ALA A 22 -9.74 0.43 -2.48
N ARG A 23 -10.39 -0.07 -1.44
CA ARG A 23 -10.62 0.68 -0.21
C ARG A 23 -9.41 0.54 0.71
N ILE A 24 -8.91 1.65 1.24
CA ILE A 24 -7.84 1.63 2.25
C ILE A 24 -8.47 1.35 3.61
N ASP A 25 -8.12 0.22 4.22
CA ASP A 25 -8.72 -0.26 5.48
C ASP A 25 -7.92 0.21 6.70
N THR A 26 -6.60 0.09 6.64
CA THR A 26 -5.73 0.50 7.75
C THR A 26 -4.35 0.88 7.28
N ILE A 27 -3.69 1.75 8.05
CA ILE A 27 -2.32 2.22 7.79
C ILE A 27 -1.44 1.92 8.99
N ILE A 28 -0.27 1.31 8.75
CA ILE A 28 0.74 1.00 9.76
C ILE A 28 2.11 1.52 9.34
N GLN A 29 3.02 1.65 10.31
CA GLN A 29 4.43 1.94 10.07
C GLN A 29 5.27 0.69 10.37
N PRO A 30 5.84 0.03 9.35
CA PRO A 30 6.70 -1.13 9.54
C PRO A 30 8.13 -0.78 9.96
N THR A 31 8.64 0.37 9.49
CA THR A 31 9.97 0.88 9.81
C THR A 31 9.91 2.40 9.87
N GLU A 32 10.93 3.06 10.39
CA GLU A 32 10.99 4.53 10.47
C GLU A 32 10.69 5.23 9.14
N HIS A 33 11.20 4.68 8.03
CA HIS A 33 11.07 5.27 6.69
C HIS A 33 10.04 4.59 5.79
N ALA A 34 9.15 3.75 6.34
CA ALA A 34 8.16 3.04 5.54
C ALA A 34 6.74 3.13 6.10
N ILE A 35 5.77 3.15 5.20
CA ILE A 35 4.36 2.98 5.51
C ILE A 35 3.82 1.75 4.79
N ALA A 36 2.86 1.08 5.41
CA ALA A 36 2.11 0.01 4.78
C ALA A 36 0.61 0.25 4.94
N MET A 37 -0.10 0.14 3.83
CA MET A 37 -1.55 0.35 3.76
C MET A 37 -2.22 -0.95 3.36
N GLN A 38 -3.22 -1.37 4.13
CA GLN A 38 -4.07 -2.48 3.74
C GLN A 38 -5.12 -1.95 2.76
N CYS A 39 -5.16 -2.53 1.57
CA CYS A 39 -6.07 -2.19 0.50
C CYS A 39 -6.96 -3.39 0.21
N TYR A 40 -8.27 -3.23 0.36
CA TYR A 40 -9.27 -4.19 -0.08
C TYR A 40 -9.68 -3.87 -1.51
N ALA A 41 -9.18 -4.66 -2.47
CA ALA A 41 -9.56 -4.53 -3.87
C ALA A 41 -10.81 -5.37 -4.14
N PRO A 42 -11.95 -4.76 -4.53
CA PRO A 42 -13.13 -5.52 -4.92
C PRO A 42 -12.81 -6.34 -6.18
N ALA A 43 -13.42 -7.51 -6.29
CA ALA A 43 -13.28 -8.30 -7.51
C ALA A 43 -13.99 -7.61 -8.69
N PRO A 44 -13.50 -7.80 -9.93
CA PRO A 44 -14.29 -7.49 -11.11
C PRO A 44 -15.64 -8.21 -11.03
N GLN A 45 -16.70 -7.56 -11.51
CA GLN A 45 -18.06 -8.10 -11.46
C GLN A 45 -18.09 -9.55 -11.98
N GLY A 46 -18.56 -10.48 -11.14
CA GLY A 46 -18.79 -11.88 -11.52
C GLY A 46 -17.67 -12.87 -11.18
N THR A 47 -16.53 -12.45 -10.62
CA THR A 47 -15.41 -13.35 -10.28
C THR A 47 -15.06 -13.31 -8.78
N GLY A 48 -15.76 -14.09 -7.95
CA GLY A 48 -15.37 -14.33 -6.56
C GLY A 48 -15.42 -13.12 -5.62
N GLY A 49 -14.79 -13.26 -4.43
CA GLY A 49 -14.70 -12.21 -3.42
C GLY A 49 -13.46 -11.30 -3.60
N GLY A 50 -13.55 -10.05 -3.15
CA GLY A 50 -12.43 -9.11 -3.19
C GLY A 50 -11.21 -9.58 -2.39
N GLN A 51 -10.03 -9.05 -2.73
CA GLN A 51 -8.75 -9.49 -2.16
C GLN A 51 -8.10 -8.38 -1.33
N ASN A 52 -7.66 -8.74 -0.12
CA ASN A 52 -6.83 -7.89 0.72
C ASN A 52 -5.38 -7.94 0.26
N ARG A 53 -4.79 -6.76 0.07
CA ARG A 53 -3.40 -6.58 -0.34
C ARG A 53 -2.74 -5.52 0.54
N TRP A 54 -1.45 -5.65 0.79
CA TRP A 54 -0.68 -4.63 1.50
C TRP A 54 0.17 -3.86 0.50
N LEU A 55 -0.07 -2.56 0.39
CA LEU A 55 0.81 -1.66 -0.33
C LEU A 55 1.91 -1.17 0.61
N TYR A 56 3.16 -1.52 0.31
CA TYR A 56 4.33 -1.13 1.08
C TYR A 56 5.12 -0.03 0.34
N LEU A 57 5.34 1.08 1.03
CA LEU A 57 6.07 2.24 0.51
C LEU A 57 7.23 2.55 1.44
N SER A 58 8.46 2.48 0.93
CA SER A 58 9.69 2.81 1.67
C SER A 58 10.41 3.97 1.00
N ALA A 59 10.73 4.98 1.81
CA ALA A 59 11.58 6.10 1.47
C ALA A 59 12.98 5.96 2.12
N HIS A 60 13.40 4.73 2.46
CA HIS A 60 14.72 4.48 3.05
C HIS A 60 15.83 4.88 2.07
N PRO A 61 16.89 5.62 2.49
CA PRO A 61 17.90 6.18 1.57
C PRO A 61 18.56 5.16 0.63
N GLN A 62 18.80 3.94 1.13
CA GLN A 62 19.43 2.86 0.36
C GLN A 62 18.46 1.77 -0.13
N MET A 63 17.23 1.74 0.41
CA MET A 63 16.28 0.63 0.22
C MET A 63 14.88 1.16 -0.16
N ALA A 64 14.85 2.29 -0.85
CA ALA A 64 13.64 2.91 -1.36
C ALA A 64 12.97 1.94 -2.33
N ARG A 65 11.70 1.64 -2.08
CA ARG A 65 10.92 0.69 -2.89
C ARG A 65 9.44 0.87 -2.65
N ALA A 66 8.66 0.49 -3.65
CA ALA A 66 7.22 0.47 -3.62
C ALA A 66 6.75 -0.85 -4.21
N HIS A 67 5.96 -1.62 -3.47
CA HIS A 67 5.49 -2.93 -3.92
C HIS A 67 4.24 -3.38 -3.17
N VAL A 68 3.50 -4.30 -3.76
CA VAL A 68 2.39 -5.00 -3.12
C VAL A 68 2.90 -6.29 -2.49
N THR A 69 2.39 -6.62 -1.30
CA THR A 69 2.67 -7.87 -0.60
C THR A 69 1.39 -8.50 -0.08
N ALA A 70 1.33 -9.83 -0.11
CA ALA A 70 0.20 -10.59 0.46
C ALA A 70 0.32 -10.72 1.99
N ARG A 71 1.56 -10.61 2.52
CA ARG A 71 1.82 -10.79 3.95
C ARG A 71 1.74 -9.46 4.67
N LYS A 72 1.02 -9.44 5.80
CA LYS A 72 0.95 -8.28 6.68
C LYS A 72 2.36 -7.89 7.15
N PRO A 73 2.83 -6.67 6.86
CA PRO A 73 4.10 -6.19 7.40
C PRO A 73 4.05 -6.09 8.93
N ALA A 74 5.21 -6.26 9.57
CA ALA A 74 5.34 -6.01 11.00
C ALA A 74 4.99 -4.54 11.31
N ARG A 75 4.57 -4.26 12.55
CA ARG A 75 4.40 -2.90 13.05
C ARG A 75 5.50 -2.66 14.08
N ILE A 76 6.29 -1.60 13.92
CA ILE A 76 7.44 -1.34 14.80
C ILE A 76 7.02 -0.72 16.14
N ASN A 77 5.98 0.11 16.14
CA ASN A 77 5.47 0.80 17.33
C ASN A 77 4.06 0.33 17.67
N SER A 78 3.75 0.13 18.95
CA SER A 78 2.37 -0.12 19.40
C SER A 78 1.48 1.07 19.06
N ASP A 79 1.97 2.28 19.39
CA ASP A 79 1.31 3.55 19.12
C ASP A 79 1.73 4.14 17.77
N PRO A 80 0.79 4.56 16.91
CA PRO A 80 1.11 5.13 15.62
C PRO A 80 1.73 6.53 15.78
N PRO A 81 2.79 6.86 15.01
CA PRO A 81 3.35 8.21 15.02
C PRO A 81 2.33 9.23 14.48
N PRO A 82 2.51 10.54 14.75
CA PRO A 82 1.62 11.60 14.25
C PRO A 82 1.41 11.56 12.73
N PHE A 83 2.45 11.22 11.96
CA PHE A 83 2.35 11.11 10.50
C PHE A 83 1.39 10.00 10.07
N VAL A 84 1.45 8.82 10.70
CA VAL A 84 0.49 7.72 10.42
C VAL A 84 -0.91 8.15 10.81
N MET A 85 -1.09 8.82 11.95
CA MET A 85 -2.41 9.31 12.36
C MET A 85 -2.99 10.31 11.35
N LEU A 86 -2.16 11.20 10.79
CA LEU A 86 -2.56 12.11 9.73
C LEU A 86 -3.02 11.34 8.48
N LEU A 87 -2.23 10.34 8.05
CA LEU A 87 -2.62 9.50 6.91
C LEU A 87 -3.94 8.79 7.18
N ARG A 88 -4.13 8.21 8.38
CA ARG A 88 -5.38 7.55 8.74
C ARG A 88 -6.58 8.49 8.64
N LYS A 89 -6.45 9.72 9.16
CA LYS A 89 -7.51 10.74 9.09
C LYS A 89 -8.01 11.01 7.67
N TYR A 90 -7.13 10.97 6.66
CA TYR A 90 -7.47 11.31 5.28
C TYR A 90 -7.68 10.11 4.37
N LEU A 91 -7.02 8.99 4.63
CA LEU A 91 -6.94 7.86 3.72
C LEU A 91 -7.72 6.64 4.19
N GLU A 92 -7.92 6.43 5.50
CA GLU A 92 -8.74 5.28 5.94
C GLU A 92 -10.19 5.46 5.47
N GLY A 93 -10.73 4.43 4.81
CA GLY A 93 -12.03 4.46 4.16
C GLY A 93 -12.02 5.07 2.75
N ALA A 94 -10.94 5.74 2.33
CA ALA A 94 -10.82 6.28 0.98
C ALA A 94 -10.69 5.17 -0.06
N ARG A 95 -11.03 5.50 -1.31
CA ARG A 95 -10.89 4.63 -2.48
C ARG A 95 -9.77 5.14 -3.36
N VAL A 96 -8.94 4.22 -3.85
CA VAL A 96 -7.88 4.53 -4.80
C VAL A 96 -8.49 4.74 -6.18
N ASP A 97 -8.26 5.92 -6.74
CA ASP A 97 -8.63 6.25 -8.12
C ASP A 97 -7.59 5.70 -9.12
N ALA A 98 -8.00 5.46 -10.37
CA ALA A 98 -7.19 4.77 -11.38
C ALA A 98 -6.41 5.71 -12.31
#